data_AF-E4KQH8-F1
#
_entry.id   AF-E4KQH8-F1
#
_cell.length_a   1.000
_cell.length_b   1.000
_cell.length_c   1.000
_cell.angle_alpha   90.00
_cell.angle_beta   90.00
_cell.angle_gamma   90.00
#
_symmetry.space_group_name_H-M   'P 1'
#
loop_
_entity.id
_entity.type
_entity.pdbx_description
1 polymer ?
#
loop_
_entity_poly.entity_id
_entity_poly.type
_entity_poly.pdbx_seq_one_letter_code
_entity_poly.pdbx_strand_id
1 'polypeptide(L)'
;MEIPVDNVLIAPSSTEDITNQLNLTGRKAVYTLAIPKGDSHDWQNRTVKFFNETWRTFGIPQEGIEAMIPLEWHKKVMCERYE
;
A
#
# COMPACT_ATOMS: atom_id res chain seq x y z
N MET A 1 0.07 14.95 -11.90
CA MET A 1 0.53 15.80 -10.78
C MET A 1 0.82 14.87 -9.63
N GLU A 2 1.98 15.00 -9.01
CA GLU A 2 2.35 14.20 -7.84
C GLU A 2 1.79 14.89 -6.59
N ILE A 3 1.12 14.12 -5.73
CA ILE A 3 0.51 14.64 -4.50
C ILE A 3 1.29 14.02 -3.34
N PRO A 4 2.00 14.82 -2.52
CA PRO A 4 2.62 14.29 -1.32
C PRO A 4 1.52 13.87 -0.33
N VAL A 5 1.67 12.68 0.24
CA VAL A 5 0.82 12.20 1.33
C VAL A 5 1.69 11.95 2.53
N ASP A 6 1.47 12.75 3.57
CA ASP A 6 2.21 12.65 4.82
C ASP A 6 1.74 11.46 5.66
N ASN A 7 2.60 11.06 6.61
CA ASN A 7 2.30 10.05 7.60
C ASN A 7 1.90 8.68 7.02
N VAL A 8 2.46 8.26 5.88
CA VAL A 8 2.29 6.91 5.34
C VAL A 8 3.39 6.00 5.90
N LEU A 9 3.01 4.86 6.48
CA LEU A 9 4.00 3.85 6.91
C LEU A 9 4.29 2.90 5.76
N ILE A 10 5.57 2.57 5.57
CA ILE A 10 6.04 1.65 4.53
C ILE A 10 6.66 0.44 5.22
N ALA A 11 6.06 -0.73 5.03
CA ALA A 11 6.56 -1.99 5.57
C ALA A 11 6.93 -2.96 4.43
N PRO A 12 8.11 -3.60 4.46
CA PRO A 12 8.41 -4.67 3.51
C PRO A 12 7.42 -5.83 3.72
N SER A 13 6.93 -6.38 2.62
CA SER A 13 6.09 -7.58 2.68
C SER A 13 6.92 -8.80 3.11
N SER A 14 6.28 -9.74 3.81
CA SER A 14 6.93 -11.00 4.18
C SER A 14 7.24 -11.84 2.94
N THR A 15 8.25 -12.71 3.02
CA THR A 15 8.57 -13.65 1.93
C THR A 15 7.37 -14.54 1.58
N GLU A 16 6.59 -14.92 2.59
CA GLU A 16 5.37 -15.71 2.42
C GLU A 16 4.29 -14.91 1.67
N ASP A 17 4.04 -13.66 2.06
CA ASP A 17 3.10 -12.76 1.35
C ASP A 17 3.52 -12.52 -0.09
N ILE A 18 4.80 -12.28 -0.35
CA ILE A 18 5.33 -12.09 -1.71
C ILE A 18 5.02 -13.33 -2.56
N THR A 19 5.29 -14.52 -2.05
CA THR A 19 5.10 -15.79 -2.77
C THR A 19 3.62 -16.06 -3.01
N ASN A 20 2.78 -15.85 -2.00
CA ASN A 20 1.34 -16.02 -2.10
C ASN A 20 0.71 -15.06 -3.12
N GLN A 21 1.06 -13.78 -3.05
CA GLN A 21 0.55 -12.77 -3.99
C GLN A 21 1.02 -13.03 -5.42
N LEU A 22 2.28 -13.46 -5.61
CA LEU A 22 2.80 -13.83 -6.92
C LEU A 22 2.02 -15.01 -7.52
N ASN A 23 1.73 -16.04 -6.72
CA ASN A 23 0.97 -17.20 -7.17
C ASN A 23 -0.49 -16.86 -7.48
N LEU A 24 -1.13 -16.00 -6.67
CA LEU A 24 -2.56 -15.67 -6.80
C LEU A 24 -2.85 -14.63 -7.88
N THR A 25 -1.95 -13.64 -8.05
CA THR A 25 -2.21 -12.45 -8.87
C THR A 25 -1.20 -12.27 -10.01
N GLY A 26 -0.10 -13.02 -10.01
CA GLY A 26 1.03 -12.82 -10.91
C GLY A 26 1.90 -11.59 -10.56
N ARG A 27 1.60 -10.90 -9.45
CA ARG A 27 2.27 -9.66 -9.04
C ARG A 27 3.12 -9.84 -7.80
N LYS A 28 4.29 -9.19 -7.78
CA LYS A 28 5.23 -9.27 -6.66
C LYS A 28 4.95 -8.15 -5.65
N ALA A 29 4.21 -8.48 -4.59
CA ALA A 29 3.90 -7.54 -3.50
C ALA A 29 5.13 -7.23 -2.64
N VAL A 30 5.99 -6.27 -3.01
CA VAL A 30 7.25 -6.01 -2.30
C VAL A 30 7.04 -5.21 -1.02
N TYR A 31 6.12 -4.26 -1.03
CA TYR A 31 5.83 -3.40 0.11
C TYR A 31 4.34 -3.34 0.40
N THR A 32 4.00 -3.08 1.66
CA THR A 32 2.66 -2.73 2.11
C THR A 32 2.70 -1.34 2.74
N LEU A 33 1.79 -0.48 2.31
CA LEU A 33 1.59 0.87 2.82
C LEU A 33 0.47 0.85 3.86
N ALA A 34 0.66 1.53 4.99
CA ALA A 34 -0.43 1.87 5.91
C ALA A 34 -0.77 3.37 5.73
N ILE A 35 -2.03 3.64 5.42
CA ILE A 35 -2.56 4.95 5.08
C ILE A 35 -3.26 5.55 6.31
N PRO A 36 -2.97 6.82 6.64
CA PRO A 36 -3.55 7.46 7.81
C PRO A 36 -5.07 7.64 7.67
N LYS A 37 -5.73 7.78 8.81
CA LYS A 37 -7.14 8.17 8.92
C LYS A 37 -7.39 9.53 8.29
N GLY A 38 -8.59 9.71 7.75
CA GLY A 38 -8.96 10.92 7.01
C GLY A 38 -8.33 11.06 5.62
N ASP A 39 -7.45 10.15 5.18
CA ASP A 39 -6.93 10.16 3.81
C ASP A 39 -8.02 9.77 2.79
N SER A 40 -8.32 10.70 1.89
CA SER A 40 -9.34 10.57 0.85
C SER A 40 -8.77 10.26 -0.53
N HIS A 41 -7.48 9.93 -0.64
CA HIS A 41 -6.88 9.60 -1.92
C HIS A 41 -7.38 8.23 -2.41
N ASP A 42 -7.53 8.11 -3.73
CA ASP A 42 -7.73 6.80 -4.34
C ASP A 42 -6.38 6.11 -4.47
N TRP A 43 -6.22 4.99 -3.77
CA TRP A 43 -5.00 4.18 -3.77
C TRP A 43 -5.07 2.99 -4.71
N GLN A 44 -6.15 2.79 -5.47
CA GLN A 44 -6.26 1.66 -6.37
C GLN A 44 -5.49 1.92 -7.68
N ASN A 45 -4.59 1.00 -8.04
CA ASN A 45 -3.82 1.03 -9.29
C ASN A 45 -3.08 2.36 -9.55
N ARG A 46 -2.53 2.99 -8.51
CA ARG A 46 -1.81 4.25 -8.58
C ARG A 46 -0.30 4.06 -8.59
N THR A 47 0.39 5.01 -9.24
CA THR A 47 1.85 5.12 -9.17
C THR A 47 2.23 5.91 -7.92
N VAL A 48 3.14 5.36 -7.12
CA VAL A 48 3.65 5.99 -5.90
C VAL A 48 5.17 5.98 -5.92
N LYS A 49 5.78 6.93 -5.21
CA LYS A 49 7.25 7.06 -5.17
C LYS A 49 7.71 7.16 -3.73
N PHE A 50 8.65 6.31 -3.37
CA PHE A 50 9.33 6.32 -2.08
C PHE A 50 10.66 5.58 -2.21
N PHE A 51 11.62 5.88 -1.32
CA PHE A 51 12.98 5.34 -1.39
C PHE A 51 13.68 5.51 -2.76
N ASN A 52 13.45 6.65 -3.43
CA ASN A 52 13.96 6.96 -4.78
C ASN A 52 13.53 5.99 -5.90
N GLU A 53 12.53 5.15 -5.64
CA GLU A 53 12.02 4.16 -6.58
C GLU A 53 10.56 4.46 -6.93
N THR A 54 10.12 3.95 -8.09
CA THR A 54 8.72 4.04 -8.52
C THR A 54 8.02 2.70 -8.33
N TRP A 55 6.83 2.76 -7.72
CA TRP A 55 6.03 1.59 -7.38
C TRP A 55 4.63 1.75 -7.93
N ARG A 56 3.94 0.63 -8.08
CA ARG A 56 2.53 0.59 -8.44
C ARG A 56 1.74 -0.08 -7.34
N THR A 57 0.72 0.61 -6.82
CA THR A 57 -0.24 -0.01 -5.92
C THR A 57 -1.13 -0.97 -6.69
N PHE A 58 -1.56 -2.05 -6.05
CA PHE A 58 -2.47 -3.00 -6.68
C PHE A 58 -3.37 -3.69 -5.65
N GLY A 59 -4.36 -4.42 -6.17
CA GLY A 59 -5.41 -5.01 -5.37
C GLY A 59 -6.42 -3.97 -4.90
N ILE A 60 -7.33 -4.42 -4.04
CA ILE A 60 -8.33 -3.57 -3.41
C ILE A 60 -7.74 -3.08 -2.08
N PRO A 61 -7.69 -1.76 -1.83
CA PRO A 61 -7.32 -1.23 -0.50
C PRO A 61 -8.15 -1.90 0.59
N GLN A 62 -7.49 -2.40 1.63
CA GLN A 62 -8.17 -3.03 2.75
C GLN A 62 -8.23 -2.03 3.89
N GLU A 63 -9.43 -1.74 4.39
CA GLU A 63 -9.63 -0.80 5.49
C GLU A 63 -10.29 -1.46 6.70
N GLY A 64 -9.83 -1.10 7.89
CA GLY A 64 -10.50 -1.36 9.14
C GLY A 64 -11.52 -0.26 9.43
N ILE A 65 -12.51 -0.57 10.27
CA ILE A 65 -13.50 0.41 10.71
C ILE A 65 -12.78 1.51 11.50
N GLU A 66 -12.75 2.73 10.96
CA GLU A 66 -11.93 3.84 11.48
C GLU A 66 -12.12 4.08 12.99
N ALA A 67 -13.37 4.03 13.46
CA ALA A 67 -13.74 4.20 14.86
C ALA A 67 -13.27 3.08 15.79
N MET A 68 -12.95 1.90 15.27
CA MET A 68 -12.51 0.73 16.04
C MET A 68 -10.99 0.53 16.03
N ILE A 69 -10.26 1.28 15.21
CA ILE A 69 -8.80 1.25 15.20
C ILE A 69 -8.30 2.35 16.14
N PRO A 70 -7.54 2.06 17.21
CA PRO A 70 -7.10 3.11 18.15
C PRO A 70 -5.97 3.99 17.59
N LEU A 71 -5.20 3.47 16.63
CA LEU A 71 -4.06 4.16 16.04
C LEU A 71 -4.47 5.08 14.88
N GLU A 72 -3.49 5.75 14.29
CA GLU A 72 -3.69 6.75 13.24
C GLU A 72 -3.85 6.17 11.83
N TRP A 73 -3.64 4.87 11.62
CA TRP A 73 -3.74 4.20 10.32
C TRP A 73 -4.83 3.15 10.33
N HIS A 74 -5.69 3.15 9.32
CA HIS A 74 -6.79 2.18 9.22
C HIS A 74 -6.86 1.49 7.87
N LYS A 75 -6.18 2.01 6.84
CA LYS A 75 -6.20 1.48 5.48
C LYS A 75 -4.83 0.92 5.11
N LYS A 76 -4.78 -0.20 4.41
CA LYS A 76 -3.56 -0.83 3.92
C LYS A 76 -3.63 -1.16 2.43
N VAL A 77 -2.50 -0.99 1.74
CA VAL A 77 -2.38 -1.13 0.28
C VAL A 77 -1.08 -1.83 -0.08
N MET A 78 -1.11 -2.77 -1.02
CA MET A 78 0.09 -3.46 -1.49
C MET A 78 0.71 -2.76 -2.70
N CYS A 79 2.04 -2.83 -2.80
CA CYS A 79 2.83 -2.23 -3.87
C CYS A 79 3.74 -3.26 -4.55
N GLU A 80 3.79 -3.19 -5.87
CA GLU A 80 4.76 -3.91 -6.70
C GLU A 80 5.76 -2.94 -7.32
N ARG A 81 6.94 -3.44 -7.68
CA ARG A 81 7.94 -2.61 -8.36
C ARG A 81 7.43 -2.27 -9.76
N TYR A 82 7.48 -0.99 -10.13
CA TYR A 82 7.10 -0.52 -11.45
C TYR A 82 8.38 -0.28 -12.26
N GLU A 83 8.57 -1.05 -13.33
CA GLU A 83 9.68 -0.90 -14.29
C GLU A 83 9.28 -0.04 -15.49
#